data_AF-A0A8J4CLF0-F1
#
_entry.id   AF-A0A8J4CLF0-F1
#
_cell.length_a   1.000
_cell.length_b   1.000
_cell.length_c   1.000
_cell.angle_alpha   90.00
_cell.angle_beta   90.00
_cell.angle_gamma   90.00
#
_symmetry.space_group_name_H-M   'P 1'
#
loop_
_entity.id
_entity.type
_entity.pdbx_description
1 polymer ?
#
loop_
_entity_poly.entity_id
_entity_poly.type
_entity_poly.pdbx_seq_one_letter_code
_entity_poly.pdbx_strand_id
1 'polypeptide(L)'
;MPRVHMNMSRTDMLTWICRTRPSAEQEGMTLSALRASRLVASLQPEGYNPALVRHCLRVYGEPVAAESLTEGNGIAGQDVWCLDETKVCIHFAHKVIGGRAMLLSDFNVAWIHAVPYGMTPSVAMLRSEVLIDGSGAEARISSFPASALPRDPGERFAALFSRRARWEWTHLEPFLEGVKVPGQSVEALLMRFARASQPTPDAPLFYSAR
;
A
#
# COMPACT_ATOMS: atom_id res chain seq x y z
N MET A 1 -26.91 25.68 -10.38
CA MET A 1 -25.63 25.19 -10.92
C MET A 1 -25.61 23.68 -10.75
N PRO A 2 -25.74 22.87 -11.82
CA PRO A 2 -25.70 21.42 -11.67
C PRO A 2 -24.26 21.01 -11.37
N ARG A 3 -24.03 20.39 -10.19
CA ARG A 3 -22.76 19.74 -9.87
C ARG A 3 -22.53 18.69 -10.97
N VAL A 4 -21.50 18.93 -11.78
CA VAL A 4 -20.98 17.95 -12.74
C VAL A 4 -20.83 16.64 -11.95
N HIS A 5 -21.47 15.56 -12.41
CA HIS A 5 -21.20 14.21 -11.92
C HIS A 5 -19.74 13.87 -12.27
N MET A 6 -18.80 14.38 -11.47
CA MET A 6 -17.44 13.89 -11.46
C MET A 6 -17.52 12.45 -10.98
N ASN A 7 -17.02 11.55 -11.81
CA ASN A 7 -16.86 10.14 -11.48
C ASN A 7 -15.77 10.04 -10.39
N MET A 8 -16.15 10.33 -9.15
CA MET A 8 -15.24 10.51 -8.01
C MET A 8 -14.68 9.16 -7.56
N SER A 9 -13.36 9.09 -7.51
CA SER A 9 -12.56 7.87 -7.32
C SER A 9 -12.30 7.57 -5.83
N ARG A 10 -11.79 6.36 -5.53
CA ARG A 10 -11.32 6.00 -4.18
C ARG A 10 -10.30 7.01 -3.61
N THR A 11 -9.52 7.66 -4.49
CA THR A 11 -8.59 8.72 -4.10
C THR A 11 -9.32 9.95 -3.61
N ASP A 12 -10.37 10.38 -4.29
CA ASP A 12 -11.13 11.57 -3.89
C ASP A 12 -11.77 11.36 -2.52
N MET A 13 -12.21 10.14 -2.21
CA MET A 13 -12.68 9.77 -0.88
C MET A 13 -11.56 9.84 0.19
N LEU A 14 -10.41 9.19 -0.02
CA LEU A 14 -9.30 9.23 0.96
C LEU A 14 -8.78 10.65 1.16
N THR A 15 -8.65 11.39 0.06
CA THR A 15 -8.29 12.81 0.09
C THR A 15 -9.33 13.62 0.84
N TRP A 16 -10.64 13.36 0.64
CA TRP A 16 -11.71 14.02 1.39
C TRP A 16 -11.59 13.73 2.88
N ILE A 17 -11.53 12.45 3.29
CA ILE A 17 -11.46 12.01 4.70
C ILE A 17 -10.39 12.76 5.46
N CYS A 18 -9.23 12.93 4.83
CA CYS A 18 -8.08 13.54 5.47
C CYS A 18 -7.96 15.06 5.26
N ARG A 19 -8.58 15.64 4.21
CA ARG A 19 -8.56 17.10 3.97
C ARG A 19 -9.70 17.85 4.66
N THR A 20 -10.84 17.22 4.98
CA THR A 20 -11.95 17.88 5.71
C THR A 20 -11.70 18.04 7.21
N ARG A 21 -10.43 18.04 7.65
CA ARG A 21 -10.02 18.27 9.03
C ARG A 21 -10.59 19.55 9.69
N PRO A 22 -10.83 20.68 8.99
CA PRO A 22 -11.44 21.84 9.63
C PRO A 22 -12.87 21.59 10.16
N SER A 23 -13.60 20.61 9.61
CA SER A 23 -14.94 20.23 10.09
C SER A 23 -14.93 18.99 10.99
N ALA A 24 -13.91 18.12 10.89
CA ALA A 24 -13.81 16.91 11.69
C ALA A 24 -13.22 17.14 13.10
N GLU A 25 -12.38 18.16 13.29
CA GLU A 25 -11.88 18.55 14.63
C GLU A 25 -12.95 19.21 15.50
N GLN A 26 -13.94 19.88 14.91
CA GLN A 26 -15.11 20.36 15.66
C GLN A 26 -15.98 19.19 16.19
N GLU A 27 -15.82 17.98 15.66
CA GLU A 27 -16.53 16.76 16.08
C GLU A 27 -15.62 15.68 16.74
N GLY A 28 -14.32 15.94 16.93
CA GLY A 28 -13.39 15.05 17.63
C GLY A 28 -12.99 13.77 16.88
N MET A 29 -13.09 13.70 15.55
CA MET A 29 -12.69 12.51 14.77
C MET A 29 -11.19 12.52 14.45
N THR A 30 -10.43 11.58 15.01
CA THR A 30 -9.05 11.28 14.61
C THR A 30 -9.03 10.25 13.48
N LEU A 31 -7.96 10.20 12.67
CA LEU A 31 -7.78 9.15 11.64
C LEU A 31 -7.78 7.72 12.24
N SER A 32 -7.59 7.62 13.56
CA SER A 32 -7.64 6.40 14.35
C SER A 32 -9.06 6.02 14.85
N ALA A 33 -10.06 6.88 14.68
CA ALA A 33 -11.42 6.66 15.21
C ALA A 33 -12.51 7.24 14.28
N LEU A 34 -12.55 6.77 13.03
CA LEU A 34 -13.56 7.15 12.04
C LEU A 34 -14.85 6.35 12.25
N ARG A 35 -15.99 7.04 12.42
CA ARG A 35 -17.30 6.38 12.44
C ARG A 35 -17.84 6.18 11.02
N ALA A 36 -18.04 4.93 10.60
CA ALA A 36 -18.50 4.60 9.25
C ALA A 36 -19.88 5.19 8.95
N SER A 37 -20.81 5.14 9.90
CA SER A 37 -22.13 5.75 9.82
C SER A 37 -22.06 7.26 9.51
N ARG A 38 -21.23 8.00 10.26
CA ARG A 38 -21.00 9.44 10.09
C ARG A 38 -20.35 9.74 8.74
N LEU A 39 -19.32 8.97 8.39
CA LEU A 39 -18.61 9.17 7.14
C LEU A 39 -19.52 8.96 5.92
N VAL A 40 -20.36 7.92 5.94
CA VAL A 40 -21.37 7.67 4.92
C VAL A 40 -22.35 8.84 4.84
N ALA A 41 -22.88 9.31 5.97
CA ALA A 41 -23.84 10.41 6.01
C ALA A 41 -23.24 11.73 5.47
N SER A 42 -21.96 12.01 5.75
CA SER A 42 -21.29 13.22 5.25
C SER A 42 -20.93 13.14 3.76
N LEU A 43 -20.62 11.95 3.26
CA LEU A 43 -20.23 11.74 1.86
C LEU A 43 -21.42 11.50 0.93
N GLN A 44 -22.57 11.05 1.44
CA GLN A 44 -23.76 10.80 0.63
C GLN A 44 -24.29 12.05 -0.11
N PRO A 45 -24.36 13.26 0.51
CA PRO A 45 -24.70 14.50 -0.17
C PRO A 45 -23.71 14.90 -1.27
N GLU A 46 -22.46 14.47 -1.15
CA GLU A 46 -21.41 14.67 -2.16
C GLU A 46 -21.48 13.63 -3.30
N GLY A 47 -22.46 12.73 -3.28
CA GLY A 47 -22.72 11.75 -4.34
C GLY A 47 -21.96 10.43 -4.19
N TYR A 48 -21.30 10.19 -3.06
CA TYR A 48 -20.60 8.92 -2.83
C TYR A 48 -21.56 7.79 -2.49
N ASN A 49 -21.36 6.63 -3.12
CA ASN A 49 -22.13 5.43 -2.79
C ASN A 49 -21.72 4.91 -1.39
N PRO A 50 -22.68 4.76 -0.45
CA PRO A 50 -22.42 4.20 0.89
C PRO A 50 -21.67 2.87 0.91
N ALA A 51 -21.90 2.00 -0.08
CA ALA A 51 -21.21 0.72 -0.20
C ALA A 51 -19.74 0.89 -0.56
N LEU A 52 -19.41 1.87 -1.42
CA LEU A 52 -18.02 2.21 -1.76
C LEU A 52 -17.29 2.82 -0.56
N VAL A 53 -17.96 3.68 0.21
CA VAL A 53 -17.38 4.25 1.44
C VAL A 53 -17.01 3.13 2.43
N ARG A 54 -17.95 2.22 2.71
CA ARG A 54 -17.67 1.07 3.59
C ARG A 54 -16.61 0.13 3.02
N HIS A 55 -16.56 -0.04 1.70
CA HIS A 55 -15.53 -0.85 1.06
C HIS A 55 -14.15 -0.21 1.22
N CYS A 56 -14.01 1.10 1.00
CA CYS A 56 -12.74 1.80 1.21
C CYS A 56 -12.28 1.70 2.67
N LEU A 57 -13.18 1.81 3.64
CA LEU A 57 -12.83 1.60 5.06
C LEU A 57 -12.29 0.19 5.31
N ARG A 58 -12.90 -0.85 4.73
CA ARG A 58 -12.39 -2.23 4.82
C ARG A 58 -11.05 -2.44 4.13
N VAL A 59 -10.76 -1.68 3.08
CA VAL A 59 -9.53 -1.81 2.30
C VAL A 59 -8.38 -1.08 3.00
N TYR A 60 -8.61 0.13 3.48
CA TYR A 60 -7.59 1.04 3.99
C TYR A 60 -7.62 1.22 5.51
N GLY A 61 -8.43 0.45 6.21
CA GLY A 61 -8.55 0.56 7.65
C GLY A 61 -8.90 -0.76 8.30
N GLU A 62 -8.73 -0.78 9.61
CA GLU A 62 -9.03 -1.90 10.48
C GLU A 62 -10.16 -1.49 11.45
N PRO A 63 -11.11 -2.40 11.72
CA PRO A 63 -12.15 -2.12 12.69
C PRO A 63 -11.56 -2.02 14.10
N VAL A 64 -11.97 -1.01 14.85
CA VAL A 64 -11.60 -0.89 16.26
C VAL A 64 -12.55 -1.78 17.06
N ALA A 65 -12.02 -2.80 17.72
CA ALA A 65 -12.82 -3.70 18.56
C ALA A 65 -13.50 -2.89 19.67
N ALA A 66 -14.81 -3.09 19.82
CA ALA A 66 -15.63 -2.44 20.85
C ALA A 66 -15.39 -3.12 22.21
N GLU A 67 -14.17 -3.05 22.75
CA GLU A 67 -13.85 -3.64 24.05
C GLU A 67 -14.12 -2.67 25.22
N SER A 68 -14.66 -1.47 24.96
CA SER A 68 -14.74 -0.42 25.99
C SER A 68 -16.00 0.44 25.98
N LEU A 69 -17.13 -0.02 25.43
CA LEU A 69 -18.43 0.61 25.66
C LEU A 69 -19.52 -0.42 25.94
N THR A 70 -20.05 -0.31 27.15
CA THR A 70 -21.08 -1.09 27.86
C THR A 70 -22.30 -1.53 27.04
N GLU A 71 -22.81 -2.68 27.48
CA GLU A 71 -24.11 -3.31 27.23
C GLU A 71 -25.23 -2.35 26.80
N GLY A 72 -25.69 -2.50 25.55
CA GLY A 72 -26.81 -1.77 25.00
C GLY A 72 -27.27 -2.39 23.69
N ASN A 73 -28.45 -3.00 23.73
CA ASN A 73 -29.13 -3.75 22.69
C ASN A 73 -29.16 -3.03 21.30
N GLY A 74 -28.58 -3.64 20.26
CA GLY A 74 -28.87 -3.29 18.85
C GLY A 74 -27.69 -3.35 17.89
N ILE A 75 -27.59 -4.43 17.10
CA ILE A 75 -26.80 -4.57 15.86
C ILE A 75 -25.41 -3.90 15.91
N ALA A 76 -24.53 -4.37 16.80
CA ALA A 76 -23.16 -3.87 16.92
C ALA A 76 -22.27 -4.40 15.78
N GLY A 77 -22.51 -3.92 14.55
CA GLY A 77 -21.45 -3.90 13.55
C GLY A 77 -20.37 -2.94 14.02
N GLN A 78 -19.10 -3.30 13.82
CA GLN A 78 -17.95 -2.43 14.11
C GLN A 78 -18.10 -1.11 13.31
N ASP A 79 -18.66 -0.08 13.94
CA ASP A 79 -18.91 1.22 13.30
C ASP A 79 -17.68 2.14 13.39
N VAL A 80 -16.69 1.80 14.22
CA VAL A 80 -15.46 2.59 14.39
C VAL A 80 -14.30 1.92 13.66
N TRP A 81 -13.57 2.72 12.89
CA TRP A 81 -12.48 2.29 12.01
C TRP A 81 -11.23 3.15 12.24
N CYS A 82 -10.07 2.52 12.22
CA CYS A 82 -8.77 3.17 12.22
C CYS A 82 -8.16 3.01 10.82
N LEU A 83 -7.71 4.09 10.18
CA LEU A 83 -7.01 3.96 8.90
C LEU A 83 -5.62 3.36 9.10
N ASP A 84 -5.28 2.42 8.22
CA ASP A 84 -3.95 1.86 8.07
C ASP A 84 -3.11 2.82 7.23
N GLU A 85 -2.23 3.54 7.90
CA GLU A 85 -1.30 4.50 7.31
C GLU A 85 -0.47 3.88 6.17
N THR A 86 0.00 2.64 6.32
CA THR A 86 0.82 1.98 5.31
C THR A 86 0.02 1.75 4.04
N LYS A 87 -1.21 1.21 4.15
CA LYS A 87 -2.09 0.97 2.99
C LYS A 87 -2.46 2.26 2.28
N VAL A 88 -2.73 3.34 3.03
CA VAL A 88 -3.04 4.65 2.45
C VAL A 88 -1.80 5.22 1.73
N CYS A 89 -0.63 5.21 2.36
CA CYS A 89 0.63 5.67 1.77
C CYS A 89 0.96 4.91 0.48
N ILE A 90 0.85 3.58 0.46
CA ILE A 90 1.05 2.74 -0.74
C ILE A 90 0.10 3.15 -1.87
N HIS A 91 -1.18 3.38 -1.57
CA HIS A 91 -2.17 3.81 -2.57
C HIS A 91 -1.77 5.12 -3.25
N PHE A 92 -1.34 6.11 -2.47
CA PHE A 92 -0.86 7.38 -3.01
C PHE A 92 0.46 7.23 -3.76
N ALA A 93 1.35 6.33 -3.35
CA ALA A 93 2.58 6.04 -4.07
C ALA A 93 2.29 5.54 -5.50
N HIS A 94 1.39 4.56 -5.64
CA HIS A 94 0.98 4.04 -6.94
C HIS A 94 0.33 5.10 -7.84
N LYS A 95 -0.46 6.00 -7.24
CA LYS A 95 -1.06 7.13 -7.95
C LYS A 95 -0.01 8.10 -8.48
N VAL A 96 1.00 8.44 -7.68
CA VAL A 96 2.09 9.34 -8.08
C VAL A 96 2.95 8.73 -9.19
N ILE A 97 3.29 7.44 -9.07
CA ILE A 97 4.09 6.71 -10.07
C ILE A 97 3.33 6.64 -11.40
N GLY A 98 2.01 6.45 -11.38
CA GLY A 98 1.16 6.52 -12.57
C GLY A 98 1.53 5.51 -13.66
N GLY A 99 2.12 4.37 -13.29
CA GLY A 99 2.55 3.31 -14.22
C GLY A 99 3.81 3.62 -15.04
N ARG A 100 4.54 4.70 -14.75
CA ARG A 100 5.80 5.04 -15.42
C ARG A 100 6.96 5.13 -14.44
N ALA A 101 8.18 4.89 -14.93
CA ALA A 101 9.37 5.11 -14.12
C ALA A 101 9.69 6.62 -14.03
N MET A 102 9.97 7.13 -12.84
CA MET A 102 10.33 8.53 -12.60
C MET A 102 11.52 8.65 -11.65
N LEU A 103 12.12 9.85 -11.52
CA LEU A 103 13.20 10.07 -10.57
C LEU A 103 12.71 9.88 -9.14
N LEU A 104 13.51 9.24 -8.31
CA LEU A 104 13.19 8.99 -6.90
C LEU A 104 13.04 10.30 -6.13
N SER A 105 13.85 11.32 -6.44
CA SER A 105 13.74 12.66 -5.87
C SER A 105 12.37 13.28 -6.14
N ASP A 106 11.94 13.27 -7.42
CA ASP A 106 10.68 13.85 -7.85
C ASP A 106 9.50 13.10 -7.25
N PHE A 107 9.61 11.77 -7.20
CA PHE A 107 8.64 10.91 -6.53
C PHE A 107 8.51 11.27 -5.05
N ASN A 108 9.61 11.38 -4.30
CA ASN A 108 9.55 11.67 -2.86
C ASN A 108 8.84 13.01 -2.61
N VAL A 109 9.16 14.05 -3.38
CA VAL A 109 8.48 15.34 -3.30
C VAL A 109 7.00 15.17 -3.61
N ALA A 110 6.65 14.59 -4.75
CA ALA A 110 5.25 14.43 -5.15
C ALA A 110 4.44 13.55 -4.18
N TRP A 111 5.05 12.51 -3.62
CA TRP A 111 4.42 11.57 -2.70
C TRP A 111 4.12 12.22 -1.35
N ILE A 112 5.06 12.98 -0.78
CA ILE A 112 4.84 13.75 0.45
C ILE A 112 3.66 14.73 0.30
N HIS A 113 3.54 15.38 -0.86
CA HIS A 113 2.43 16.32 -1.12
C HIS A 113 1.09 15.61 -1.42
N ALA A 114 1.14 14.38 -1.93
CA ALA A 114 -0.04 13.60 -2.27
C ALA A 114 -0.65 12.89 -1.06
N VAL A 115 0.20 12.43 -0.13
CA VAL A 115 -0.23 11.70 1.07
C VAL A 115 -1.03 12.62 1.99
N PRO A 116 -2.08 12.11 2.63
CA PRO A 116 -2.93 12.97 3.44
C PRO A 116 -2.25 13.43 4.73
N TYR A 117 -2.71 14.57 5.26
CA TYR A 117 -2.16 15.15 6.49
C TYR A 117 -2.22 14.15 7.65
N GLY A 118 -1.17 14.11 8.47
CA GLY A 118 -1.08 13.27 9.66
C GLY A 118 -0.50 11.88 9.40
N MET A 119 -0.10 11.60 8.16
CA MET A 119 0.63 10.40 7.77
C MET A 119 2.04 10.77 7.31
N THR A 120 3.01 9.89 7.57
CA THR A 120 4.43 10.04 7.26
C THR A 120 4.84 8.96 6.26
N PRO A 121 4.87 9.28 4.95
CA PRO A 121 5.29 8.30 3.95
C PRO A 121 6.75 7.91 4.15
N SER A 122 7.03 6.62 4.08
CA SER A 122 8.37 6.07 4.14
C SER A 122 8.59 5.05 3.03
N VAL A 123 9.71 5.14 2.33
CA VAL A 123 10.07 4.20 1.25
C VAL A 123 10.08 2.74 1.75
N ALA A 124 10.31 2.51 3.04
CA ALA A 124 10.22 1.18 3.66
C ALA A 124 8.82 0.55 3.52
N MET A 125 7.76 1.35 3.43
CA MET A 125 6.39 0.89 3.17
C MET A 125 6.21 0.32 1.76
N LEU A 126 7.13 0.60 0.83
CA LEU A 126 7.01 0.23 -0.58
C LEU A 126 7.84 -1.00 -0.98
N ARG A 127 8.45 -1.71 -0.01
CA ARG A 127 9.42 -2.79 -0.27
C ARG A 127 8.92 -3.89 -1.23
N SER A 128 7.63 -4.19 -1.23
CA SER A 128 6.99 -5.18 -2.09
C SER A 128 6.10 -4.56 -3.19
N GLU A 129 6.15 -3.24 -3.36
CA GLU A 129 5.23 -2.49 -4.23
C GLU A 129 5.94 -1.81 -5.41
N VAL A 130 7.24 -1.51 -5.26
CA VAL A 130 8.02 -0.73 -6.23
C VAL A 130 9.43 -1.29 -6.43
N LEU A 131 10.05 -0.90 -7.53
CA LEU A 131 11.49 -1.06 -7.75
C LEU A 131 12.19 0.29 -7.84
N ILE A 132 13.32 0.36 -7.15
CA ILE A 132 14.26 1.47 -7.23
C ILE A 132 15.50 0.99 -7.98
N ASP A 133 15.69 1.49 -9.19
CA ASP A 133 16.81 1.18 -10.06
C ASP A 133 17.85 2.33 -10.00
N GLY A 134 19.14 2.00 -9.96
CA GLY A 134 20.22 2.97 -9.86
C GLY A 134 20.49 3.45 -8.42
N SER A 135 21.31 4.49 -8.29
CA SER A 135 21.70 5.06 -7.01
C SER A 135 21.94 6.58 -7.12
N GLY A 136 21.91 7.28 -5.99
CA GLY A 136 22.14 8.72 -5.93
C GLY A 136 21.07 9.53 -6.67
N ALA A 137 21.50 10.59 -7.36
CA ALA A 137 20.60 11.53 -8.05
C ALA A 137 19.84 10.92 -9.25
N GLU A 138 20.40 9.87 -9.86
CA GLU A 138 19.81 9.21 -11.03
C GLU A 138 18.90 8.02 -10.65
N ALA A 139 18.71 7.76 -9.36
CA ALA A 139 17.86 6.68 -8.90
C ALA A 139 16.43 6.87 -9.42
N ARG A 140 15.86 5.82 -10.01
CA ARG A 140 14.51 5.83 -10.59
C ARG A 140 13.61 4.85 -9.86
N ILE A 141 12.38 5.25 -9.62
CA ILE A 141 11.34 4.42 -9.03
C ILE A 141 10.29 4.04 -10.07
N SER A 142 9.82 2.79 -10.03
CA SER A 142 8.75 2.26 -10.89
C SER A 142 7.84 1.32 -10.11
N SER A 143 6.57 1.23 -10.52
CA SER A 143 5.61 0.31 -9.90
C SER A 143 5.96 -1.12 -10.28
N PHE A 144 5.98 -2.00 -9.29
CA PHE A 144 6.23 -3.43 -9.48
C PHE A 144 5.66 -4.20 -8.28
N PRO A 145 4.33 -4.33 -8.17
CA PRO A 145 3.72 -4.87 -6.97
C PRO A 145 3.82 -6.41 -6.93
N ALA A 146 4.22 -6.95 -5.78
CA ALA A 146 4.34 -8.39 -5.55
C ALA A 146 3.01 -9.15 -5.75
N SER A 147 1.89 -8.43 -5.59
CA SER A 147 0.53 -8.91 -5.83
C SER A 147 0.21 -9.13 -7.31
N ALA A 148 0.92 -8.47 -8.23
CA ALA A 148 0.78 -8.67 -9.68
C ALA A 148 1.70 -9.78 -10.23
N LEU A 149 2.61 -10.32 -9.41
CA LEU A 149 3.49 -11.41 -9.83
C LEU A 149 2.74 -12.75 -9.91
N PRO A 150 3.17 -13.67 -10.80
CA PRO A 150 2.60 -15.01 -10.91
C PRO A 150 2.56 -15.75 -9.57
N ARG A 151 1.54 -16.59 -9.36
CA ARG A 151 1.44 -17.41 -8.14
C ARG A 151 2.32 -18.65 -8.19
N ASP A 152 2.58 -19.17 -9.39
CA ASP A 152 3.54 -20.25 -9.59
C ASP A 152 4.95 -19.77 -9.22
N PRO A 153 5.70 -20.51 -8.39
CA PRO A 153 7.05 -20.11 -7.99
C PRO A 153 7.99 -19.94 -9.17
N GLY A 154 8.01 -20.87 -10.13
CA GLY A 154 8.93 -20.84 -11.27
C GLY A 154 8.69 -19.62 -12.15
N GLU A 155 7.43 -19.36 -12.51
CA GLU A 155 7.04 -18.17 -13.28
C GLU A 155 7.34 -16.87 -12.52
N ARG A 156 7.15 -16.86 -11.19
CA ARG A 156 7.47 -15.69 -10.37
C ARG A 156 8.96 -15.39 -10.36
N PHE A 157 9.81 -16.40 -10.12
CA PHE A 157 11.27 -16.21 -10.18
C PHE A 157 11.71 -15.76 -11.57
N ALA A 158 11.14 -16.33 -12.64
CA ALA A 158 11.40 -15.90 -14.00
C ALA A 158 11.03 -14.42 -14.23
N ALA A 159 9.84 -13.99 -13.79
CA ALA A 159 9.41 -12.60 -13.88
C ALA A 159 10.33 -11.65 -13.09
N LEU A 160 10.74 -12.02 -11.88
CA LEU A 160 11.65 -11.26 -11.04
C LEU A 160 13.01 -11.07 -11.72
N PHE A 161 13.62 -12.15 -12.21
CA PHE A 161 14.93 -12.09 -12.86
C PHE A 161 14.89 -11.47 -14.26
N SER A 162 13.76 -11.55 -14.95
CA SER A 162 13.55 -10.81 -16.20
C SER A 162 13.48 -9.30 -15.95
N ARG A 163 12.90 -8.86 -14.84
CA ARG A 163 12.82 -7.42 -14.51
C ARG A 163 14.16 -6.87 -14.04
N ARG A 164 14.93 -7.65 -13.29
CA ARG A 164 16.27 -7.31 -12.81
C ARG A 164 17.13 -8.57 -12.74
N ALA A 165 18.24 -8.61 -13.49
CA ALA A 165 19.04 -9.82 -13.63
C ALA A 165 19.73 -10.29 -12.33
N ARG A 166 20.02 -9.35 -11.43
CA ARG A 166 20.73 -9.60 -10.17
C ARG A 166 20.08 -8.83 -9.02
N TRP A 167 19.75 -9.54 -7.95
CA TRP A 167 19.10 -8.99 -6.76
C TRP A 167 19.95 -9.20 -5.53
N GLU A 168 20.00 -8.22 -4.65
CA GLU A 168 20.40 -8.47 -3.27
C GLU A 168 19.23 -9.07 -2.48
N TRP A 169 19.51 -9.96 -1.52
CA TRP A 169 18.48 -10.63 -0.71
C TRP A 169 17.43 -9.68 -0.12
N THR A 170 17.87 -8.59 0.51
CA THR A 170 17.02 -7.59 1.19
C THR A 170 16.00 -6.93 0.26
N HIS A 171 16.31 -6.89 -1.05
CA HIS A 171 15.47 -6.36 -2.11
C HIS A 171 14.64 -7.43 -2.81
N LEU A 172 15.03 -8.70 -2.75
CA LEU A 172 14.32 -9.82 -3.36
C LEU A 172 13.22 -10.38 -2.45
N GLU A 173 13.55 -10.58 -1.17
CA GLU A 173 12.70 -11.21 -0.16
C GLU A 173 11.26 -10.67 -0.12
N PRO A 174 10.99 -9.34 -0.20
CA PRO A 174 9.63 -8.80 -0.16
C PRO A 174 8.72 -9.32 -1.28
N PHE A 175 9.29 -9.73 -2.43
CA PHE A 175 8.54 -10.26 -3.56
C PHE A 175 8.23 -11.76 -3.44
N LEU A 176 8.81 -12.42 -2.44
CA LEU A 176 8.68 -13.85 -2.17
C LEU A 176 7.76 -14.18 -0.98
N GLU A 177 7.36 -13.22 -0.15
CA GLU A 177 6.52 -13.45 1.04
C GLU A 177 5.18 -14.16 0.74
N GLY A 178 4.66 -14.01 -0.48
CA GLY A 178 3.43 -14.67 -0.94
C GLY A 178 3.62 -16.07 -1.55
N VAL A 179 4.86 -16.54 -1.72
CA VAL A 179 5.16 -17.83 -2.38
C VAL A 179 5.08 -18.95 -1.35
N LYS A 180 3.95 -19.64 -1.32
CA LYS A 180 3.74 -20.79 -0.44
C LYS A 180 3.54 -22.04 -1.28
N VAL A 181 4.51 -22.94 -1.20
CA VAL A 181 4.38 -24.32 -1.71
C VAL A 181 4.38 -25.24 -0.49
N PRO A 182 3.36 -26.10 -0.32
CA PRO A 182 3.34 -27.05 0.78
C PRO A 182 4.64 -27.87 0.86
N GLY A 183 5.29 -27.85 2.02
CA GLY A 183 6.52 -28.60 2.26
C GLY A 183 7.79 -28.01 1.66
N GLN A 184 7.78 -26.80 1.09
CA GLN A 184 9.00 -26.12 0.62
C GLN A 184 9.19 -24.77 1.32
N SER A 185 10.40 -24.54 1.82
CA SER A 185 10.82 -23.24 2.34
C SER A 185 11.25 -22.29 1.21
N VAL A 186 11.35 -21.00 1.51
CA VAL A 186 11.84 -20.01 0.54
C VAL A 186 13.28 -20.32 0.13
N GLU A 187 14.11 -20.81 1.05
CA GLU A 187 15.48 -21.24 0.79
C GLU A 187 15.53 -22.42 -0.18
N ALA A 188 14.64 -23.40 -0.02
CA ALA A 188 14.51 -24.52 -0.96
C ALA A 188 14.11 -24.04 -2.37
N LEU A 189 13.22 -23.05 -2.46
CA LEU A 189 12.83 -22.43 -3.72
C LEU A 189 13.98 -21.64 -4.35
N LEU A 190 14.75 -20.88 -3.57
CA LEU A 190 15.94 -20.17 -4.03
C LEU A 190 16.99 -21.15 -4.56
N MET A 191 17.27 -22.25 -3.85
CA MET A 191 18.19 -23.27 -4.32
C MET A 191 17.74 -23.88 -5.65
N ARG A 192 16.43 -23.98 -5.90
CA ARG A 192 15.88 -24.54 -7.14
C ARG A 192 15.89 -23.56 -8.31
N PHE A 193 15.50 -22.30 -8.10
CA PHE A 193 15.23 -21.34 -9.19
C PHE A 193 16.27 -20.22 -9.32
N ALA A 194 17.19 -20.09 -8.37
CA ALA A 194 18.20 -19.05 -8.37
C ALA A 194 19.62 -19.62 -8.20
N ARG A 195 20.61 -18.80 -8.52
CA ARG A 195 22.01 -18.99 -8.13
C ARG A 195 22.37 -17.91 -7.12
N ALA A 196 22.94 -18.32 -5.99
CA ALA A 196 23.48 -17.41 -5.01
C ALA A 196 24.93 -17.05 -5.37
N SER A 197 25.31 -15.80 -5.16
CA SER A 197 26.67 -15.30 -5.32
C SER A 197 26.98 -14.28 -4.23
N GLN A 198 28.15 -14.42 -3.61
CA GLN A 198 28.63 -13.52 -2.59
C GLN A 198 30.10 -13.21 -2.89
N PRO A 199 30.44 -11.97 -3.29
CA PRO A 199 31.80 -11.64 -3.70
C PRO A 199 32.85 -11.85 -2.59
N THR A 200 32.49 -11.53 -1.35
CA THR A 200 33.30 -11.71 -0.15
C THR A 200 32.39 -12.13 1.02
N PRO A 201 32.90 -12.77 2.09
CA PRO A 201 32.08 -13.18 3.24
C PRO A 201 31.30 -12.03 3.91
N ASP A 202 31.82 -10.80 3.82
CA ASP A 202 31.19 -9.60 4.39
C ASP A 202 30.31 -8.84 3.38
N ALA A 203 30.31 -9.23 2.11
CA ALA A 203 29.47 -8.60 1.09
C ALA A 203 28.04 -9.13 1.14
N PRO A 204 27.03 -8.34 0.71
CA PRO A 204 25.66 -8.82 0.62
C PRO A 204 25.52 -10.04 -0.28
N LEU A 205 24.54 -10.89 0.04
CA LEU A 205 24.20 -12.06 -0.76
C LEU A 205 23.35 -11.64 -1.97
N PHE A 206 23.78 -12.05 -3.16
CA PHE A 206 23.09 -11.77 -4.41
C PHE A 206 22.50 -13.03 -5.04
N TYR A 207 21.34 -12.89 -5.67
CA TYR A 207 20.63 -13.93 -6.40
C TYR A 207 20.43 -13.54 -7.86
N SER A 208 20.64 -14.50 -8.76
CA SER A 208 20.34 -14.39 -10.19
C SER A 208 19.55 -15.60 -10.67
N ALA A 209 18.97 -15.52 -11.87
CA ALA A 209 18.40 -16.69 -12.53
C ALA A 209 19.43 -17.84 -12.62
N ARG A 210 18.91 -19.06 -12.58
CA ARG A 210 19.71 -20.27 -12.71
C ARG A 210 20.04 -20.59 -14.17
#